data_AF-A0A937MI68-F1
#
_entry.id   AF-A0A937MI68-F1
#
_cell.length_a   1.000
_cell.length_b   1.000
_cell.length_c   1.000
_cell.angle_alpha   90.00
_cell.angle_beta   90.00
_cell.angle_gamma   90.00
#
_symmetry.space_group_name_H-M   'P 1'
#
loop_
_entity.id
_entity.type
_entity.pdbx_description
1 polymer ?
#
loop_
_entity_poly.entity_id
_entity_poly.type
_entity_poly.pdbx_seq_one_letter_code
_entity_poly.pdbx_strand_id
1 'polypeptide(L)'
;MRAAGLEPSAINIYLVKDKSLNAFVAGGQKLFLNTGLLSKSEHAGQVIGVIAHEIGHIAGGHLSRTHEAIRNSSAASILSYVLGTAAALGTGRGDVGKAIIMGGQHLSQRTFLQYSRTQEASADQAAM
;
A
#
# COMPACT_ATOMS: atom_id res chain seq x y z
N MET A 1 -19.31 5.60 -3.54
CA MET A 1 -19.47 6.23 -2.20
C MET A 1 -20.50 5.51 -1.36
N ARG A 2 -21.82 5.62 -1.67
CA ARG A 2 -22.87 4.87 -0.94
C ARG A 2 -22.70 3.34 -1.01
N ALA A 3 -22.28 2.82 -2.18
CA ALA A 3 -21.97 1.40 -2.36
C ALA A 3 -20.79 0.92 -1.47
N ALA A 4 -19.88 1.82 -1.10
CA ALA A 4 -18.76 1.53 -0.21
C ALA A 4 -19.09 1.81 1.27
N GLY A 5 -20.36 2.10 1.61
CA GLY A 5 -20.80 2.44 2.97
C GLY A 5 -20.29 3.81 3.47
N LEU A 6 -19.79 4.66 2.56
CA LEU A 6 -19.26 5.98 2.90
C LEU A 6 -20.30 7.07 2.62
N GLU A 7 -20.45 7.98 3.59
CA GLU A 7 -21.21 9.22 3.39
C GLU A 7 -20.54 10.06 2.29
N PRO A 8 -21.25 10.43 1.21
CA PRO A 8 -20.65 11.17 0.10
C PRO A 8 -20.02 12.52 0.50
N SER A 9 -20.52 13.14 1.57
CA SER A 9 -19.99 14.39 2.15
C SER A 9 -18.67 14.20 2.90
N ALA A 10 -18.27 12.96 3.18
CA ALA A 10 -17.05 12.65 3.91
C ALA A 10 -15.80 12.74 3.02
N ILE A 11 -15.96 12.62 1.70
CA ILE A 11 -14.86 12.63 0.73
C ILE A 11 -14.72 14.01 0.08
N ASN A 12 -13.53 14.60 0.21
CA ASN A 12 -13.20 15.85 -0.46
C ASN A 12 -12.42 15.55 -1.75
N ILE A 13 -12.94 16.00 -2.89
CA ILE A 13 -12.28 15.81 -4.20
C ILE A 13 -11.53 17.08 -4.59
N TYR A 14 -10.27 16.92 -4.95
CA TYR A 14 -9.37 18.00 -5.38
C TYR A 14 -8.88 17.74 -6.80
N LEU A 15 -8.87 18.79 -7.62
CA LEU A 15 -8.26 18.76 -8.94
C LEU A 15 -6.83 19.30 -8.87
N VAL A 16 -5.89 18.50 -9.35
CA VAL A 16 -4.47 18.86 -9.42
C VAL A 16 -4.13 19.15 -10.88
N LYS A 17 -3.60 20.36 -11.15
CA LYS A 17 -3.17 20.77 -12.49
C LYS A 17 -1.87 20.07 -12.89
N ASP A 18 -2.00 18.82 -13.28
CA ASP A 18 -0.93 17.95 -13.77
C ASP A 18 -1.45 17.15 -14.97
N LYS A 19 -0.63 16.96 -16.01
CA LYS A 19 -0.94 16.22 -17.24
C LYS A 19 -0.67 14.72 -17.13
N SER A 20 -0.12 14.24 -16.01
CA SER A 20 0.05 12.80 -15.74
C SER A 20 -1.31 12.11 -15.56
N LEU A 21 -1.40 10.84 -15.98
CA LEU A 21 -2.60 10.01 -15.79
C LEU A 21 -2.52 9.42 -14.39
N ASN A 22 -3.14 10.09 -13.42
CA ASN A 22 -3.06 9.70 -12.02
C ASN A 22 -4.27 10.17 -11.21
N ALA A 23 -4.58 9.39 -10.17
CA ALA A 23 -5.42 9.77 -9.04
C ALA A 23 -4.84 9.11 -7.79
N PHE A 24 -5.08 9.69 -6.62
CA PHE A 24 -4.63 9.09 -5.38
C PHE A 24 -5.40 9.62 -4.18
N VAL A 25 -5.39 8.86 -3.10
CA VAL A 25 -5.95 9.27 -1.80
C VAL A 25 -4.85 9.59 -0.80
N ALA A 26 -5.03 10.68 -0.06
CA ALA A 26 -4.07 11.10 0.97
C ALA A 26 -4.76 11.78 2.16
N GLY A 27 -4.14 11.70 3.34
CA GLY A 27 -4.67 12.34 4.55
C GLY A 27 -6.08 11.86 4.95
N GLY A 28 -6.40 10.59 4.68
CA GLY A 28 -7.69 9.99 4.96
C GLY A 28 -8.64 10.11 3.77
N GLN A 29 -9.61 11.04 3.85
CA GLN A 29 -10.76 11.11 2.95
C GLN A 29 -10.61 12.18 1.87
N LYS A 30 -9.38 12.48 1.43
CA LYS A 30 -9.12 13.43 0.35
C LYS A 30 -8.69 12.67 -0.89
N LEU A 31 -9.46 12.81 -1.95
CA LEU A 31 -9.20 12.24 -3.27
C LEU A 31 -8.63 13.33 -4.17
N PHE A 32 -7.47 13.05 -4.77
CA PHE A 32 -6.80 13.94 -5.70
C PHE A 32 -6.90 13.35 -7.10
N LEU A 33 -7.38 14.14 -8.06
CA LEU A 33 -7.48 13.78 -9.46
C LEU A 33 -6.58 14.71 -10.27
N ASN A 34 -5.66 14.14 -11.03
CA ASN A 34 -4.86 14.94 -11.94
C ASN A 34 -5.68 15.32 -13.18
N THR A 35 -5.55 16.54 -13.67
CA THR A 35 -6.22 16.98 -14.91
C THR A 35 -5.91 16.09 -16.10
N GLY A 36 -4.73 15.45 -16.11
CA GLY A 36 -4.31 14.48 -17.10
C GLY A 36 -5.16 13.22 -17.13
N LEU A 37 -5.67 12.75 -15.98
CA LEU A 37 -6.63 11.65 -15.92
C LEU A 37 -7.91 12.02 -16.66
N LEU A 38 -8.45 13.21 -16.42
CA LEU A 38 -9.68 13.68 -17.07
C LEU A 38 -9.49 13.89 -18.57
N SER A 39 -8.38 14.50 -18.98
CA SER A 39 -8.13 14.82 -20.39
C SER A 39 -7.70 13.63 -21.25
N LYS A 40 -7.17 12.56 -20.64
CA LYS A 40 -6.69 11.37 -21.35
C LYS A 40 -7.66 10.19 -21.29
N SER A 41 -8.69 10.27 -20.45
CA SER A 41 -9.74 9.25 -20.42
C SER A 41 -10.66 9.41 -21.62
N GLU A 42 -11.03 8.30 -22.25
CA GLU A 42 -11.87 8.28 -23.45
C GLU A 42 -13.35 8.45 -23.13
N HIS A 43 -13.78 8.00 -21.94
CA HIS A 43 -15.16 8.10 -21.50
C HIS A 43 -15.26 8.18 -19.97
N ALA A 44 -16.39 8.70 -19.47
CA ALA A 44 -16.62 8.91 -18.04
C ALA A 44 -16.45 7.62 -17.20
N GLY A 45 -16.78 6.46 -17.78
CA GLY A 45 -16.61 5.17 -17.12
C GLY A 45 -15.17 4.87 -16.66
N GLN A 46 -14.14 5.31 -17.40
CA GLN A 46 -12.73 5.10 -17.00
C GLN A 46 -12.40 5.91 -15.75
N VAL A 47 -12.82 7.18 -15.72
CA VAL A 47 -12.64 8.06 -14.56
C VAL A 47 -13.41 7.53 -13.35
N ILE A 48 -14.65 7.07 -13.56
CA ILE A 48 -15.48 6.49 -12.49
C ILE A 48 -14.82 5.23 -11.91
N GLY A 49 -14.26 4.35 -12.75
CA GLY A 49 -13.55 3.15 -12.30
C GLY A 49 -12.34 3.49 -11.43
N VAL A 50 -11.51 4.45 -11.86
CA VAL A 50 -10.37 4.92 -11.07
C VAL A 50 -10.84 5.54 -9.73
N ILE A 51 -11.87 6.39 -9.75
CA ILE A 51 -12.43 6.97 -8.52
C ILE A 51 -12.97 5.86 -7.60
N ALA A 52 -13.63 4.84 -8.14
CA ALA A 52 -14.16 3.74 -7.35
C ALA A 52 -13.04 2.93 -6.66
N HIS A 53 -11.96 2.64 -7.38
CA HIS A 53 -10.76 1.98 -6.84
C HIS A 53 -10.13 2.80 -5.70
N GLU A 54 -9.92 4.10 -5.91
CA GLU A 54 -9.38 5.01 -4.88
C GLU A 54 -10.28 5.10 -3.64
N ILE A 55 -11.60 5.11 -3.83
CA ILE A 55 -12.57 5.07 -2.73
C ILE A 55 -12.50 3.72 -2.00
N GLY A 56 -12.23 2.62 -2.71
CA GLY A 56 -11.95 1.31 -2.11
C GLY A 56 -10.79 1.37 -1.12
N HIS A 57 -9.70 2.07 -1.43
CA HIS A 57 -8.60 2.29 -0.49
C HIS A 57 -9.00 3.09 0.76
N ILE A 58 -9.88 4.09 0.62
CA ILE A 58 -10.42 4.85 1.76
C ILE A 58 -11.28 3.94 2.63
N ALA A 59 -12.24 3.23 2.02
CA ALA A 59 -13.19 2.37 2.71
C ALA A 59 -12.49 1.22 3.44
N GLY A 60 -11.45 0.64 2.83
CA GLY A 60 -10.62 -0.41 3.44
C GLY A 60 -9.72 0.08 4.58
N GLY A 61 -9.58 1.40 4.77
CA GLY A 61 -8.67 1.99 5.76
C GLY A 61 -7.20 1.66 5.50
N HIS A 62 -6.86 1.31 4.26
CA HIS A 62 -5.55 0.75 3.89
C HIS A 62 -4.40 1.71 4.22
N LEU A 63 -4.60 3.00 3.98
CA LEU A 63 -3.62 4.06 4.29
C LEU A 63 -3.18 4.06 5.76
N SER A 64 -4.10 3.85 6.70
CA SER A 64 -3.79 3.81 8.14
C SER A 64 -3.02 2.53 8.51
N ARG A 65 -3.38 1.42 7.89
CA ARG A 65 -2.81 0.08 8.16
C ARG A 65 -1.45 -0.13 7.50
N THR A 66 -1.13 0.58 6.42
CA THR A 66 0.17 0.47 5.73
C THR A 66 1.35 0.83 6.64
N HIS A 67 1.20 1.83 7.52
CA HIS A 67 2.24 2.15 8.50
C HIS A 67 2.51 0.99 9.47
N GLU A 68 1.47 0.26 9.87
CA GLU A 68 1.61 -0.92 10.71
C GLU A 68 2.28 -2.07 9.96
N ALA A 69 1.92 -2.31 8.70
CA ALA A 69 2.58 -3.30 7.85
C ALA A 69 4.09 -3.00 7.67
N ILE A 70 4.45 -1.73 7.46
CA ILE A 70 5.87 -1.30 7.40
C ILE A 70 6.55 -1.54 8.74
N ARG A 71 5.94 -1.17 9.87
CA ARG A 71 6.50 -1.42 11.20
C ARG A 71 6.76 -2.90 11.46
N ASN A 72 5.79 -3.76 11.13
CA ASN A 72 5.91 -5.21 11.30
C ASN A 72 7.03 -5.80 10.43
N SER A 73 7.13 -5.33 9.18
CA SER A 73 8.21 -5.72 8.27
C SER A 73 9.59 -5.30 8.79
N SER A 74 9.71 -4.07 9.30
CA SER A 74 10.95 -3.56 9.91
C SER A 74 11.33 -4.35 11.17
N ALA A 75 10.36 -4.69 12.02
CA ALA A 75 10.59 -5.52 13.21
C ALA A 75 11.14 -6.91 12.82
N ALA A 76 10.59 -7.54 11.78
CA ALA A 76 11.10 -8.81 11.25
C ALA A 76 12.55 -8.70 10.73
N SER A 77 12.87 -7.60 10.05
CA SER A 77 14.25 -7.32 9.60
C SER A 77 15.22 -7.13 10.76
N ILE A 78 14.84 -6.36 11.79
CA ILE A 78 15.64 -6.16 13.00
C ILE A 78 15.86 -7.48 13.74
N LEU A 79 14.80 -8.27 13.92
CA LEU A 79 14.88 -9.57 14.57
C LEU A 79 15.84 -10.49 13.81
N SER A 80 15.77 -10.50 12.47
CA SER A 80 16.65 -11.30 11.63
C SER A 80 18.11 -10.87 11.74
N TYR A 81 18.36 -9.57 11.90
CA TYR A 81 19.69 -9.04 12.16
C TYR A 81 20.26 -9.51 13.51
N VAL A 82 19.45 -9.43 14.57
CA VAL A 82 19.81 -9.89 15.91
C VAL A 82 20.10 -11.39 15.90
N LEU A 83 19.19 -12.19 15.32
CA LEU A 83 19.33 -13.64 15.22
C LEU A 83 20.54 -14.06 14.37
N GLY A 84 20.75 -13.40 13.24
CA GLY A 84 21.89 -13.70 12.38
C GLY A 84 23.22 -13.35 13.03
N THR A 85 23.29 -12.24 13.76
CA THR A 85 24.47 -11.87 14.54
C THR A 85 24.73 -12.85 15.67
N ALA A 86 23.70 -13.20 16.45
CA ALA A 86 23.80 -14.18 17.52
C ALA A 86 24.23 -15.56 17.00
N ALA A 87 23.68 -16.00 15.87
CA ALA A 87 24.07 -17.25 15.22
C ALA A 87 25.53 -17.22 14.78
N ALA A 88 25.99 -16.14 14.12
CA ALA A 88 27.39 -16.01 13.72
C ALA A 88 28.36 -16.11 14.90
N LEU A 89 28.03 -15.46 16.02
CA LEU A 89 28.83 -15.50 17.24
C LEU A 89 28.78 -16.89 17.90
N GLY A 90 27.58 -17.49 18.02
CA GLY A 90 27.38 -18.78 18.68
C GLY A 90 27.96 -19.96 17.92
N THR A 91 27.96 -19.93 16.59
CA THR A 91 28.51 -21.00 15.75
C THR A 91 29.95 -20.72 15.27
N GLY A 92 30.46 -19.51 15.48
CA GLY A 92 31.73 -19.05 14.90
C GLY A 92 31.72 -18.95 13.37
N ARG A 93 30.53 -18.95 12.74
CA ARG A 93 30.34 -19.04 11.28
C ARG A 93 29.63 -17.81 10.74
N GLY A 94 30.39 -16.90 10.15
CA GLY A 94 29.85 -15.65 9.57
C GLY A 94 28.91 -15.88 8.38
N ASP A 95 29.07 -16.97 7.64
CA ASP A 95 28.19 -17.36 6.52
C ASP A 95 26.79 -17.75 7.01
N VAL A 96 26.69 -18.46 8.15
CA VAL A 96 25.40 -18.83 8.75
C VAL A 96 24.64 -17.58 9.20
N GLY A 97 25.33 -16.65 9.86
CA GLY A 97 24.71 -15.38 10.25
C GLY A 97 24.24 -14.57 9.05
N LYS A 98 25.06 -14.44 8.01
CA LYS A 98 24.67 -13.75 6.76
C LYS A 98 23.46 -14.40 6.10
N ALA A 99 23.41 -15.73 6.03
CA ALA A 99 22.27 -16.44 5.46
C ALA A 99 20.97 -16.15 6.21
N ILE A 100 21.00 -16.09 7.54
CA ILE A 100 19.84 -15.74 8.37
C ILE A 100 19.40 -14.29 8.12
N ILE A 101 20.35 -13.34 8.10
CA ILE A 101 20.03 -11.93 7.86
C ILE A 101 19.37 -11.75 6.50
N MET A 102 19.98 -12.30 5.44
CA MET A 102 19.46 -12.19 4.08
C MET A 102 18.10 -12.89 3.95
N GLY A 103 17.95 -14.09 4.52
CA GLY A 103 16.68 -14.82 4.53
C GLY A 103 15.57 -14.02 5.22
N GLY A 104 15.90 -13.39 6.34
CA GLY A 104 15.00 -12.53 7.09
C GLY A 104 14.56 -11.28 6.34
N GLN A 105 15.49 -10.58 5.68
CA GLN A 105 15.18 -9.43 4.82
C GLN A 105 14.26 -9.83 3.67
N HIS A 106 14.52 -10.98 3.05
CA HIS A 106 13.69 -11.49 1.97
C HIS A 106 12.28 -11.85 2.44
N LEU A 107 12.13 -12.46 3.62
CA LEU A 107 10.84 -12.73 4.25
C LEU A 107 10.07 -11.45 4.59
N SER A 108 10.77 -10.45 5.15
CA SER A 108 10.22 -9.13 5.45
C SER A 108 9.66 -8.46 4.19
N GLN A 109 10.43 -8.44 3.10
CA GLN A 109 9.98 -7.90 1.81
C GLN A 109 8.77 -8.67 1.26
N ARG A 110 8.80 -10.00 1.29
CA ARG A 110 7.68 -10.84 0.83
C ARG A 110 6.39 -10.58 1.60
N THR A 111 6.50 -10.43 2.92
CA THR A 111 5.35 -10.16 3.80
C THR A 111 4.71 -8.82 3.45
N PHE A 112 5.53 -7.77 3.24
CA PHE A 112 5.04 -6.46 2.83
C PHE A 112 4.38 -6.50 1.44
N LEU A 113 4.98 -7.18 0.47
CA LEU A 113 4.40 -7.33 -0.87
C LEU A 113 3.10 -8.13 -0.85
N GLN A 114 2.98 -9.14 -0.01
CA GLN A 114 1.75 -9.89 0.18
C GLN A 114 0.64 -9.00 0.76
N TYR A 115 0.96 -8.22 1.80
CA TYR A 115 0.04 -7.24 2.36
C TYR A 115 -0.45 -6.27 1.28
N SER A 116 0.46 -5.66 0.52
CA SER A 116 0.12 -4.74 -0.58
C SER A 116 -0.86 -5.38 -1.57
N ARG A 117 -0.58 -6.59 -2.07
CA ARG A 117 -1.49 -7.31 -2.98
C ARG A 117 -2.88 -7.53 -2.39
N THR A 118 -2.98 -7.85 -1.11
CA THR A 118 -4.28 -8.01 -0.45
C THR A 118 -5.04 -6.69 -0.38
N GLN A 119 -4.36 -5.56 -0.20
CA GLN A 119 -4.98 -4.23 -0.21
C GLN A 119 -5.49 -3.82 -1.60
N GLU A 120 -4.72 -4.09 -2.65
CA GLU A 120 -5.16 -3.84 -4.04
C GLU A 120 -6.40 -4.70 -4.38
N ALA A 121 -6.36 -5.98 -4.05
CA ALA A 121 -7.46 -6.90 -4.33
C ALA A 121 -8.76 -6.49 -3.60
N SER A 122 -8.68 -6.02 -2.36
CA SER A 122 -9.88 -5.53 -1.65
C SER A 122 -10.36 -4.17 -2.17
N ALA A 123 -9.46 -3.29 -2.63
CA ALA A 123 -9.84 -2.04 -3.27
C ALA A 123 -10.56 -2.30 -4.60
N ASP A 124 -10.03 -3.21 -5.43
CA ASP A 124 -10.67 -3.65 -6.68
C ASP A 124 -12.03 -4.29 -6.43
N GLN A 125 -12.15 -5.14 -5.41
CA GLN A 125 -13.43 -5.75 -5.05
C GLN A 125 -14.45 -4.71 -4.59
N ALA A 126 -14.03 -3.68 -3.86
CA ALA A 126 -14.90 -2.59 -3.41
C ALA A 126 -15.31 -1.63 -4.54
N ALA A 127 -14.59 -1.67 -5.67
CA ALA A 127 -14.85 -0.82 -6.84
C ALA A 127 -15.83 -1.43 -7.85
N MET A 128 -16.15 -2.72 -7.73
CA MET A 128 -17.14 -3.44 -8.55
C MET A 128 -18.57 -3.25 -8.01
#